data_AF-A0A1G1JWZ6-F1
#
_entry.id   AF-A0A1G1JWZ6-F1
#
_cell.length_a   1.000
_cell.length_b   1.000
_cell.length_c   1.000
_cell.angle_alpha   90.00
_cell.angle_beta   90.00
_cell.angle_gamma   90.00
#
_symmetry.space_group_name_H-M   'P 1'
#
loop_
_entity.id
_entity.type
_entity.pdbx_description
1 polymer ?
#
loop_
_entity_poly.entity_id
_entity_poly.type
_entity_poly.pdbx_seq_one_letter_code
_entity_poly.pdbx_strand_id
1 'polypeptide(L)'
;MESQDSEKIFELMKNTISQRGLSFVSLNEVQRGRQAAIFLIDVIDQETGKPAKFVLKLFSKDYHHNCPTAARHEFDVLEKFHNAVKNVNEITCPAPIAFYELDNGAYLMTYISGKSLEWYLAHTAIDFRDIVSRLLRGFQIYYTAVAEIYGDFQPKNVIIRECGSIGLIDPTMPNPFYHQFTVQCGPASIDMGYWLYTVAAGTAKLMVFNPKLCLRYQAFTRCLLKEAASVFFPAREHLFLEEVIMVALSHLDRLKKKSKFKKFLLYSIGKRVIKNMVGSKK
;
A
#
# COMPACT_ATOMS: atom_id res chain seq x y z
N MET A 1 -9.14 -25.87 8.50
CA MET A 1 -8.06 -26.51 9.28
C MET A 1 -6.90 -25.55 9.27
N GLU A 2 -6.65 -24.86 10.38
CA GLU A 2 -5.38 -24.15 10.56
C GLU A 2 -4.27 -25.21 10.61
N SER A 3 -3.17 -25.00 9.88
CA SER A 3 -2.05 -25.94 9.90
C SER A 3 -1.30 -25.84 11.22
N GLN A 4 -0.71 -26.94 11.70
CA GLN A 4 0.14 -26.98 12.91
C GLN A 4 1.20 -25.86 12.97
N ASP A 5 1.64 -25.38 11.81
CA ASP A 5 2.64 -24.31 11.74
C ASP A 5 2.07 -22.91 12.00
N SER A 6 0.77 -22.68 11.75
CA SER A 6 0.09 -21.42 12.12
C SER A 6 -0.06 -21.30 13.65
N GLU A 7 -0.38 -22.41 14.32
CA GLU A 7 -0.42 -22.46 15.79
C GLU A 7 0.95 -22.14 16.39
N LYS A 8 2.03 -22.71 15.84
CA LYS A 8 3.40 -22.39 16.26
C LYS A 8 3.74 -20.91 16.07
N ILE A 9 3.34 -20.30 14.95
CA ILE A 9 3.55 -18.86 14.71
C ILE A 9 2.83 -18.03 15.78
N PHE A 10 1.61 -18.38 16.17
CA PHE A 10 0.89 -17.67 17.21
C PHE A 10 1.55 -17.80 18.58
N GLU A 11 2.08 -18.97 18.93
CA GLU A 11 2.84 -19.15 20.17
C GLU A 11 4.16 -18.36 20.17
N LEU A 12 4.92 -18.38 19.07
CA LEU A 12 6.13 -17.56 18.92
C LEU A 12 5.80 -16.05 19.03
N MET A 13 4.68 -15.63 18.46
CA MET A 13 4.19 -14.26 18.54
C MET A 13 3.84 -13.86 19.98
N LYS A 14 3.11 -14.71 20.72
CA LYS A 14 2.80 -14.46 22.14
C LYS A 14 4.07 -14.37 22.99
N ASN A 15 5.05 -15.23 22.73
CA ASN A 15 6.35 -15.17 23.41
C ASN A 15 7.09 -13.86 23.11
N THR A 16 7.10 -13.43 21.84
CA THR A 16 7.70 -12.15 21.42
C THR A 16 7.04 -10.94 22.11
N ILE A 17 5.72 -10.98 22.28
CA ILE A 17 4.96 -9.96 23.01
C ILE A 17 5.33 -9.97 24.50
N SER A 18 5.32 -11.15 25.13
CA SER A 18 5.65 -11.32 26.56
C SER A 18 7.07 -10.84 26.89
N GLN A 19 8.06 -11.17 26.05
CA GLN A 19 9.45 -10.71 26.22
C GLN A 19 9.62 -9.19 26.15
N ARG A 20 8.63 -8.47 25.62
CA ARG A 20 8.59 -7.00 25.56
C ARG A 20 7.84 -6.37 26.72
N GLY A 21 7.49 -7.14 27.76
CA GLY A 21 6.71 -6.65 28.90
C GLY A 21 5.26 -6.34 28.54
N LEU A 22 4.71 -7.03 27.53
CA LEU A 22 3.35 -6.83 27.08
C LEU A 22 2.51 -8.08 27.39
N SER A 23 1.31 -7.87 27.91
CA SER A 23 0.32 -8.92 28.14
C SER A 23 -0.58 -9.06 26.93
N PHE A 24 -0.61 -10.26 26.35
CA PHE A 24 -1.54 -10.60 25.27
C PHE A 24 -2.99 -10.56 25.76
N VAL A 25 -3.87 -9.89 25.02
CA VAL A 25 -5.31 -9.82 25.33
C VAL A 25 -6.12 -10.62 24.32
N SER A 26 -5.97 -10.33 23.02
CA SER A 26 -6.72 -11.02 21.98
C SER A 26 -6.01 -11.01 20.63
N LEU A 27 -6.41 -11.95 19.78
CA LEU A 27 -5.99 -12.05 18.38
C LEU A 27 -7.25 -12.20 17.53
N ASN A 28 -7.44 -11.27 16.59
CA ASN A 28 -8.60 -11.22 15.72
C ASN A 28 -8.16 -11.19 14.27
N GLU A 29 -8.64 -12.11 13.44
CA GLU A 29 -8.49 -12.00 11.99
C GLU A 29 -9.33 -10.83 11.48
N VAL A 30 -8.69 -9.81 10.92
CA VAL A 30 -9.37 -8.62 10.41
C VAL A 30 -9.50 -8.64 8.89
N GLN A 31 -8.65 -9.40 8.20
CA GLN A 31 -8.69 -9.51 6.76
C GLN A 31 -8.04 -10.80 6.28
N ARG A 32 -8.69 -11.48 5.31
CA ARG A 32 -8.10 -12.59 4.56
C ARG A 32 -8.04 -12.27 3.08
N GLY A 33 -6.83 -12.00 2.60
CA GLY A 33 -6.52 -11.83 1.19
C GLY A 33 -6.06 -13.14 0.56
N ARG A 34 -5.82 -13.10 -0.75
CA ARG A 34 -5.17 -14.22 -1.46
C ARG A 34 -3.72 -14.41 -1.00
N GLN A 35 -3.02 -13.30 -0.78
CA GLN A 35 -1.61 -13.30 -0.41
C GLN A 35 -1.40 -13.57 1.08
N ALA A 36 -2.20 -12.97 1.95
CA ALA A 36 -1.98 -13.07 3.39
C ALA A 36 -3.28 -12.94 4.17
N ALA A 37 -3.28 -13.52 5.37
CA ALA A 37 -4.22 -13.21 6.43
C ALA A 37 -3.58 -12.17 7.37
N ILE A 38 -4.38 -11.18 7.78
CA ILE A 38 -3.98 -10.09 8.66
C ILE A 38 -4.72 -10.26 9.97
N PHE A 39 -3.96 -10.34 11.05
CA PHE A 39 -4.47 -10.44 12.41
C PHE A 39 -4.15 -9.18 13.18
N LEU A 40 -5.15 -8.62 13.86
CA LEU A 40 -4.97 -7.55 14.83
C LEU A 40 -4.80 -8.19 16.21
N ILE A 41 -3.78 -7.74 16.92
CA ILE A 41 -3.43 -8.23 18.25
C ILE A 41 -3.57 -7.08 19.23
N ASP A 42 -4.47 -7.24 20.20
CA ASP A 42 -4.61 -6.29 21.30
C ASP A 42 -3.73 -6.77 22.47
N VAL A 43 -2.98 -5.84 23.05
CA VAL A 43 -2.10 -6.09 24.20
C VAL A 43 -2.21 -4.97 25.24
N ILE A 44 -1.71 -5.25 26.45
CA ILE A 44 -1.57 -4.25 27.52
C ILE A 44 -0.10 -4.21 27.93
N ASP A 45 0.45 -3.01 27.98
CA ASP A 45 1.79 -2.77 28.55
C ASP A 45 1.76 -3.02 30.07
N GLN A 46 2.61 -3.92 30.56
CA GLN A 46 2.59 -4.35 31.96
C GLN A 46 3.10 -3.27 32.92
N GLU A 47 3.97 -2.37 32.45
CA GLU A 47 4.52 -1.29 33.28
C GLU A 47 3.53 -0.14 33.39
N THR A 48 2.94 0.27 32.27
CA THR A 48 2.10 1.47 32.20
C THR A 48 0.60 1.18 32.28
N GLY A 49 0.19 -0.09 32.13
CA GLY A 49 -1.20 -0.51 32.03
C GLY A 49 -1.91 -0.02 30.76
N LYS A 50 -1.19 0.60 29.81
CA LYS A 50 -1.79 1.20 28.61
C LYS A 50 -2.06 0.15 27.52
N PRO A 51 -3.19 0.24 26.81
CA PRO A 51 -3.44 -0.63 25.68
C PRO A 51 -2.55 -0.27 24.49
N ALA A 52 -2.08 -1.30 23.77
CA ALA A 52 -1.37 -1.17 22.51
C ALA A 52 -1.88 -2.21 21.50
N LYS A 53 -1.55 -2.01 20.22
CA LYS A 53 -1.96 -2.89 19.15
C LYS A 53 -0.82 -3.25 18.23
N PHE A 54 -0.80 -4.52 17.83
CA PHE A 54 0.13 -5.06 16.84
C PHE A 54 -0.65 -5.71 15.70
N VAL A 55 0.03 -5.88 14.57
CA VAL A 55 -0.49 -6.56 13.40
C VAL A 55 0.44 -7.70 13.06
N LEU A 56 -0.12 -8.90 12.88
CA LEU A 56 0.56 -10.05 12.33
C LEU A 56 0.09 -10.26 10.90
N LYS A 57 1.03 -10.23 9.95
CA LYS A 57 0.79 -10.62 8.56
C LYS A 57 1.28 -12.05 8.36
N LEU A 58 0.36 -12.96 8.07
CA LEU A 58 0.63 -14.38 7.82
C LEU A 58 0.44 -14.68 6.33
N PHE A 59 1.52 -15.05 5.64
CA PHE A 59 1.46 -15.31 4.20
C PHE A 59 0.79 -16.65 3.90
N SER A 60 -0.16 -16.64 2.96
CA SER A 60 -0.93 -17.82 2.58
C SER A 60 -0.07 -18.84 1.84
N LYS A 61 -0.31 -20.13 2.12
CA LYS A 61 0.26 -21.29 1.40
C LYS A 61 -0.23 -21.39 -0.05
N ASP A 62 -1.42 -20.89 -0.32
CA ASP A 62 -2.11 -21.09 -1.61
C ASP A 62 -1.67 -20.08 -2.68
N TYR A 63 -0.88 -19.06 -2.30
CA TYR A 63 -0.41 -18.05 -3.24
C TYR A 63 1.00 -18.35 -3.72
N HIS A 64 1.11 -18.82 -4.96
CA HIS A 64 2.34 -19.25 -5.63
C HIS A 64 3.51 -18.25 -5.67
N HIS A 65 3.32 -16.97 -5.33
CA HIS A 65 4.41 -16.00 -5.20
C HIS A 65 4.91 -15.83 -3.77
N ASN A 66 4.23 -16.42 -2.78
CA ASN A 66 4.69 -16.41 -1.41
C ASN A 66 5.76 -17.48 -1.20
N CYS A 67 6.84 -17.06 -0.57
CA CYS A 67 7.86 -17.92 0.00
C CYS A 67 8.52 -17.17 1.16
N PRO A 68 9.20 -17.87 2.09
CA PRO A 68 9.88 -17.24 3.21
C PRO A 68 10.84 -16.11 2.79
N THR A 69 11.58 -16.28 1.69
CA THR A 69 12.49 -15.25 1.16
C THR A 69 11.74 -13.99 0.72
N ALA A 70 10.59 -14.12 0.07
CA ALA A 70 9.79 -12.99 -0.36
C ALA A 70 9.14 -12.27 0.84
N ALA A 71 8.66 -13.02 1.83
CA ALA A 71 8.14 -12.45 3.08
C ALA A 71 9.24 -11.74 3.87
N ARG A 72 10.46 -12.31 3.90
CA ARG A 72 11.63 -11.71 4.54
C ARG A 72 12.04 -10.41 3.86
N HIS A 73 12.06 -10.39 2.52
CA HIS A 73 12.32 -9.18 1.75
C HIS A 73 11.34 -8.05 2.10
N GLU A 74 10.04 -8.37 2.17
CA GLU A 74 9.02 -7.39 2.55
C GLU A 74 9.25 -6.83 3.98
N PHE A 75 9.67 -7.69 4.91
CA PHE A 75 10.02 -7.29 6.27
C PHE A 75 11.26 -6.39 6.32
N ASP A 76 12.34 -6.77 5.61
CA ASP A 76 13.59 -5.99 5.57
C ASP A 76 13.38 -4.61 4.91
N VAL A 77 12.50 -4.53 3.90
CA VAL A 77 12.09 -3.26 3.28
C VAL A 77 11.33 -2.38 4.27
N LEU A 78 10.40 -2.97 5.04
CA LEU A 78 9.69 -2.27 6.10
C LEU A 78 10.66 -1.77 7.19
N GLU A 79 11.69 -2.53 7.55
CA GLU A 79 12.76 -2.11 8.47
C GLU A 79 13.54 -0.91 7.95
N LYS A 80 13.99 -0.95 6.69
CA LYS A 80 14.69 0.18 6.05
C LYS A 80 13.81 1.42 6.03
N PHE A 81 12.55 1.27 5.63
CA PHE A 81 11.64 2.40 5.55
C PHE A 81 11.31 2.99 6.92
N HIS A 82 11.00 2.14 7.91
CA HIS A 82 10.75 2.56 9.28
C HIS A 82 11.91 3.36 9.85
N ASN A 83 13.14 2.85 9.69
CA ASN A 83 14.34 3.55 10.15
C ASN A 83 14.53 4.92 9.50
N ALA A 84 14.12 5.09 8.24
CA ALA A 84 14.21 6.36 7.53
C ALA A 84 13.15 7.38 7.97
N VAL A 85 11.98 6.92 8.44
CA VAL A 85 10.85 7.80 8.83
C VAL A 85 10.64 7.93 10.33
N LYS A 86 11.33 7.16 11.18
CA LYS A 86 11.10 7.16 12.65
C LYS A 86 11.23 8.52 13.34
N ASN A 87 11.98 9.44 12.74
CA ASN A 87 12.17 10.82 13.23
C ASN A 87 11.48 11.88 12.35
N VAL A 88 10.61 11.45 11.43
CA VAL A 88 9.89 12.33 10.50
C VAL A 88 8.43 12.41 10.93
N ASN A 89 8.00 13.58 11.41
CA ASN A 89 6.65 13.74 11.99
C ASN A 89 5.51 13.62 10.96
N GLU A 90 5.79 13.88 9.68
CA GLU A 90 4.78 13.92 8.62
C GLU A 90 4.43 12.53 8.06
N ILE A 91 5.34 11.56 8.19
CA ILE A 91 5.25 10.25 7.55
C ILE A 91 5.56 9.16 8.56
N THR A 92 4.78 8.09 8.53
CA THR A 92 5.05 6.90 9.35
C THR A 92 4.78 5.65 8.54
N CYS A 93 5.40 4.56 8.96
CA CYS A 93 5.03 3.20 8.55
C CYS A 93 5.00 2.31 9.80
N PRO A 94 4.45 1.09 9.72
CA PRO A 94 4.50 0.15 10.83
C PRO A 94 5.94 -0.08 11.25
N ALA A 95 6.21 -0.06 12.55
CA ALA A 95 7.50 -0.50 13.07
C ALA A 95 7.54 -2.04 13.03
N PRO A 96 8.51 -2.64 12.34
CA PRO A 96 8.70 -4.09 12.35
C PRO A 96 9.16 -4.55 13.72
N ILE A 97 8.66 -5.70 14.16
CA ILE A 97 8.88 -6.24 15.52
C ILE A 97 9.62 -7.56 15.50
N ALA A 98 9.16 -8.50 14.65
CA ALA A 98 9.77 -9.81 14.52
C ALA A 98 9.33 -10.47 13.20
N PHE A 99 10.22 -11.29 12.64
CA PHE A 99 9.96 -12.16 11.51
C PHE A 99 9.95 -13.62 11.96
N TYR A 100 9.04 -14.43 11.40
CA TYR A 100 8.90 -15.85 11.68
C TYR A 100 9.05 -16.64 10.37
N GLU A 101 10.09 -17.47 10.30
CA GLU A 101 10.47 -18.22 9.09
C GLU A 101 9.62 -19.46 8.80
N LEU A 102 8.62 -19.75 9.63
CA LEU A 102 7.74 -20.91 9.44
C LEU A 102 6.79 -20.70 8.24
N ASP A 103 6.45 -21.81 7.56
CA ASP A 103 5.57 -21.83 6.38
C ASP A 103 6.07 -20.96 5.22
N ASN A 104 5.24 -20.00 4.79
CA ASN A 104 5.54 -19.03 3.75
C ASN A 104 6.04 -17.69 4.33
N GLY A 105 6.36 -17.69 5.63
CA GLY A 105 6.74 -16.51 6.40
C GLY A 105 5.55 -15.84 7.09
N ALA A 106 5.85 -15.20 8.21
CA ALA A 106 4.97 -14.26 8.87
C ALA A 106 5.80 -13.16 9.52
N TYR A 107 5.20 -12.00 9.74
CA TYR A 107 5.87 -10.98 10.54
C TYR A 107 4.91 -10.14 11.37
N LEU A 108 5.43 -9.73 12.53
CA LEU A 108 4.77 -8.88 13.51
C LEU A 108 5.25 -7.43 13.33
N MET A 109 4.32 -6.49 13.38
CA MET A 109 4.58 -5.05 13.28
C MET A 109 3.63 -4.25 14.17
N THR A 110 3.93 -3.00 14.45
CA THR A 110 3.00 -2.11 15.17
C THR A 110 1.78 -1.77 14.33
N TYR A 111 0.63 -1.61 14.96
CA TYR A 111 -0.56 -1.06 14.31
C TYR A 111 -0.43 0.45 14.06
N ILE A 112 -0.86 0.91 12.88
CA ILE A 112 -1.07 2.34 12.61
C ILE A 112 -2.54 2.69 12.84
N SER A 113 -2.81 3.53 13.84
CA SER A 113 -4.13 4.11 14.06
C SER A 113 -4.44 5.23 13.07
N GLY A 114 -5.65 5.23 12.52
CA GLY A 114 -6.13 6.27 11.60
C GLY A 114 -7.29 5.77 10.75
N LYS A 115 -7.63 6.54 9.71
CA LYS A 115 -8.58 6.09 8.68
C LYS A 115 -7.87 6.02 7.32
N SER A 116 -8.33 5.13 6.45
CA SER A 116 -7.82 5.06 5.09
C SER A 116 -8.07 6.37 4.33
N LEU A 117 -7.25 6.64 3.32
CA LEU A 117 -7.47 7.78 2.43
C LEU A 117 -8.86 7.72 1.79
N GLU A 118 -9.35 6.52 1.45
CA GLU A 118 -10.72 6.33 0.94
C GLU A 118 -11.77 6.94 1.87
N TRP A 119 -11.68 6.59 3.16
CA TRP A 119 -12.60 7.09 4.16
C TRP A 119 -12.51 8.61 4.26
N TYR A 120 -11.31 9.17 4.29
CA TYR A 120 -11.10 10.62 4.33
C TYR A 120 -11.72 11.30 3.11
N LEU A 121 -11.46 10.79 1.90
CA LEU A 121 -12.02 11.34 0.66
C LEU A 121 -13.55 11.27 0.64
N ALA A 122 -14.17 10.26 1.26
CA ALA A 122 -15.62 10.16 1.32
C ALA A 122 -16.27 11.15 2.31
N HIS A 123 -15.63 11.43 3.44
CA HIS A 123 -16.29 12.06 4.60
C HIS A 123 -15.84 13.47 4.96
N THR A 124 -14.74 13.97 4.40
CA THR A 124 -14.15 15.27 4.82
C THR A 124 -14.08 16.24 3.66
N ALA A 125 -14.12 17.56 3.87
CA ALA A 125 -13.78 18.55 2.84
C ALA A 125 -12.33 19.00 3.08
N ILE A 126 -11.39 18.61 2.21
CA ILE A 126 -9.95 18.80 2.44
C ILE A 126 -9.29 19.31 1.17
N ASP A 127 -8.29 20.19 1.34
CA ASP A 127 -7.30 20.49 0.30
C ASP A 127 -6.33 19.32 0.13
N PHE A 128 -6.39 18.67 -1.02
CA PHE A 128 -5.57 17.50 -1.32
C PHE A 128 -4.07 17.81 -1.36
N ARG A 129 -3.67 19.07 -1.60
CA ARG A 129 -2.26 19.43 -1.82
C ARG A 129 -1.38 19.11 -0.63
N ASP A 130 -1.84 19.39 0.58
CA ASP A 130 -1.08 19.12 1.80
C ASP A 130 -0.89 17.62 2.05
N ILE A 131 -1.91 16.80 1.77
CA ILE A 131 -1.80 15.33 1.84
C ILE A 131 -0.85 14.83 0.74
N VAL A 132 -1.02 15.31 -0.49
CA VAL A 132 -0.18 14.92 -1.63
C VAL A 132 1.29 15.28 -1.39
N SER A 133 1.57 16.49 -0.90
CA SER A 133 2.93 16.95 -0.63
C SER A 133 3.64 16.05 0.38
N ARG A 134 3.00 15.77 1.52
CA ARG A 134 3.55 14.85 2.53
C ARG A 134 3.71 13.44 1.98
N LEU A 135 2.75 12.95 1.22
CA LEU A 135 2.81 11.63 0.58
C LEU A 135 4.03 11.52 -0.33
N LEU A 136 4.24 12.50 -1.21
CA LEU A 136 5.39 12.54 -2.14
C LEU A 136 6.72 12.65 -1.38
N ARG A 137 6.77 13.40 -0.29
CA ARG A 137 7.94 13.43 0.60
C ARG A 137 8.24 12.06 1.21
N GLY A 138 7.19 11.34 1.63
CA GLY A 138 7.31 9.95 2.09
C GLY A 138 7.91 9.05 1.02
N PHE A 139 7.48 9.20 -0.24
CA PHE A 139 8.06 8.46 -1.37
C PHE A 139 9.50 8.86 -1.69
N GLN A 140 9.88 10.14 -1.59
CA GLN A 140 11.28 10.55 -1.72
C GLN A 140 12.16 9.86 -0.68
N ILE A 141 11.72 9.83 0.59
CA ILE A 141 12.42 9.13 1.67
C ILE A 141 12.50 7.63 1.36
N TYR A 142 11.39 7.03 0.94
CA TYR A 142 11.31 5.61 0.60
C TYR A 142 12.29 5.25 -0.53
N TYR A 143 12.25 5.95 -1.66
CA TYR A 143 13.15 5.67 -2.79
C TYR A 143 14.62 5.90 -2.44
N THR A 144 14.92 6.82 -1.54
CA THR A 144 16.29 7.06 -1.08
C THR A 144 16.77 5.94 -0.15
N ALA A 145 15.95 5.50 0.79
CA ALA A 145 16.34 4.55 1.83
C ALA A 145 16.25 3.08 1.39
N VAL A 146 15.23 2.75 0.61
CA VAL A 146 14.94 1.39 0.16
C VAL A 146 15.57 1.11 -1.21
N ALA A 147 15.65 2.12 -2.07
CA ALA A 147 16.15 2.01 -3.45
C ALA A 147 15.36 1.03 -4.33
N GLU A 148 14.06 0.84 -4.05
CA GLU A 148 13.15 -0.02 -4.81
C GLU A 148 11.80 0.67 -5.06
N ILE A 149 10.95 0.06 -5.89
CA ILE A 149 9.55 0.49 -6.04
C ILE A 149 8.74 0.10 -4.79
N TYR A 150 7.71 0.89 -4.48
CA TYR A 150 6.75 0.53 -3.42
C TYR A 150 5.84 -0.62 -3.86
N GLY A 151 5.50 -0.69 -5.15
CA GLY A 151 4.75 -1.78 -5.77
C GLY A 151 3.23 -1.65 -5.55
N ASP A 152 2.74 -1.87 -4.32
CA ASP A 152 1.30 -1.86 -4.01
C ASP A 152 0.78 -0.46 -3.63
N PHE A 153 1.30 0.61 -4.27
CA PHE A 153 0.88 1.98 -3.97
C PHE A 153 -0.53 2.29 -4.48
N GLN A 154 -1.49 2.31 -3.55
CA GLN A 154 -2.90 2.55 -3.86
C GLN A 154 -3.65 3.12 -2.64
N PRO A 155 -4.84 3.71 -2.79
CA PRO A 155 -5.51 4.44 -1.72
C PRO A 155 -5.75 3.68 -0.42
N LYS A 156 -6.06 2.37 -0.49
CA LYS A 156 -6.31 1.56 0.70
C LYS A 156 -5.06 1.34 1.57
N ASN A 157 -3.87 1.53 1.02
CA ASN A 157 -2.59 1.36 1.71
C ASN A 157 -2.04 2.69 2.24
N VAL A 158 -2.86 3.75 2.19
CA VAL A 158 -2.57 5.07 2.75
C VAL A 158 -3.53 5.33 3.91
N ILE A 159 -2.97 5.54 5.10
CA ILE A 159 -3.69 5.84 6.33
C ILE A 159 -3.43 7.29 6.72
N ILE A 160 -4.47 8.05 7.02
CA ILE A 160 -4.33 9.39 7.59
C ILE A 160 -4.58 9.27 9.10
N ARG A 161 -3.58 9.66 9.89
CA ARG A 161 -3.63 9.60 11.35
C ARG A 161 -4.30 10.85 11.91
N GLU A 162 -4.82 10.77 13.12
CA GLU A 162 -5.48 11.90 13.80
C GLU A 162 -4.53 13.10 14.00
N CYS A 163 -3.25 12.84 14.23
CA CYS A 163 -2.21 13.87 14.30
C CYS A 163 -1.85 14.49 12.93
N GLY A 164 -2.52 14.10 11.85
CA GLY A 164 -2.29 14.59 10.49
C GLY A 164 -1.19 13.87 9.72
N SER A 165 -0.33 13.08 10.36
CA SER A 165 0.71 12.31 9.65
C SER A 165 0.12 11.24 8.71
N ILE A 166 0.86 10.90 7.65
CA ILE A 166 0.47 9.89 6.67
C ILE A 166 1.17 8.57 6.97
N GLY A 167 0.38 7.54 7.22
CA GLY A 167 0.80 6.15 7.34
C GLY A 167 0.85 5.46 5.99
N LEU A 168 1.99 4.86 5.65
CA LEU A 168 2.16 4.00 4.49
C LEU A 168 2.32 2.55 4.94
N ILE A 169 1.48 1.65 4.43
CA ILE A 169 1.45 0.22 4.79
C ILE A 169 1.60 -0.67 3.56
N ASP A 170 1.95 -1.94 3.77
CA ASP A 170 2.16 -2.94 2.71
C ASP A 170 3.16 -2.47 1.63
N PRO A 171 4.41 -2.11 1.99
CA PRO A 171 5.44 -1.85 0.99
C PRO A 171 5.83 -3.13 0.25
N THR A 172 6.37 -2.97 -0.95
CA THR A 172 6.94 -4.02 -1.82
C THR A 172 6.03 -5.23 -2.04
N MET A 173 5.30 -5.23 -3.16
CA MET A 173 4.79 -6.50 -3.66
C MET A 173 5.89 -7.20 -4.48
N PRO A 174 6.29 -8.45 -4.15
CA PRO A 174 7.14 -9.26 -5.00
C PRO A 174 6.32 -9.78 -6.18
N ASN A 175 5.87 -8.88 -7.06
CA ASN A 175 5.19 -9.26 -8.28
C ASN A 175 6.19 -9.16 -9.44
N PRO A 176 6.59 -10.29 -10.03
CA PRO A 176 7.53 -10.31 -11.13
C PRO A 176 7.12 -9.44 -12.32
N PHE A 177 5.82 -9.10 -12.41
CA PHE A 177 5.30 -8.19 -13.41
C PHE A 177 5.95 -6.81 -13.39
N TYR A 178 6.39 -6.31 -12.23
CA TYR A 178 7.02 -5.00 -12.20
C TYR A 178 8.40 -4.97 -12.86
N HIS A 179 9.10 -6.11 -12.93
CA HIS A 179 10.43 -6.19 -13.55
C HIS A 179 10.45 -5.79 -15.03
N GLN A 180 9.33 -5.93 -15.73
CA GLN A 180 9.25 -5.51 -17.14
C GLN A 180 9.30 -3.98 -17.29
N PHE A 181 8.95 -3.21 -16.24
CA PHE A 181 8.93 -1.75 -16.27
C PHE A 181 10.23 -1.16 -15.75
N THR A 182 10.92 -1.82 -14.82
CA THR A 182 12.14 -1.31 -14.18
C THR A 182 13.30 -1.07 -15.16
N VAL A 183 13.20 -1.60 -16.38
CA VAL A 183 14.15 -1.36 -17.48
C VAL A 183 13.90 -0.02 -18.19
N GLN A 184 12.65 0.47 -18.18
CA GLN A 184 12.20 1.60 -19.01
C GLN A 184 11.67 2.79 -18.20
N CYS A 185 11.27 2.58 -16.95
CA CYS A 185 10.61 3.58 -16.12
C CYS A 185 11.29 3.69 -14.75
N GLY A 186 11.34 4.91 -14.21
CA GLY A 186 11.81 5.14 -12.85
C GLY A 186 10.82 4.62 -11.78
N PRO A 187 11.27 4.43 -10.52
CA PRO A 187 10.42 3.92 -9.45
C PRO A 187 9.13 4.73 -9.23
N ALA A 188 9.24 6.05 -9.23
CA ALA A 188 8.10 6.94 -9.10
C ALA A 188 7.06 6.76 -10.21
N SER A 189 7.50 6.60 -11.47
CA SER A 189 6.60 6.39 -12.60
C SER A 189 5.83 5.08 -12.47
N ILE A 190 6.50 4.03 -11.96
CA ILE A 190 5.89 2.71 -11.74
C ILE A 190 4.81 2.77 -10.67
N ASP A 191 5.12 3.34 -9.51
CA ASP A 191 4.16 3.41 -8.40
C ASP A 191 2.97 4.33 -8.73
N MET A 192 3.23 5.49 -9.32
CA MET A 192 2.17 6.42 -9.73
C MET A 192 1.32 5.85 -10.87
N GLY A 193 1.91 5.04 -11.77
CA GLY A 193 1.20 4.28 -12.78
C GLY A 193 0.29 3.21 -12.19
N TYR A 194 0.76 2.49 -11.17
CA TYR A 194 -0.07 1.54 -10.44
C TYR A 194 -1.23 2.22 -9.70
N TRP A 195 -0.99 3.34 -9.02
CA TRP A 195 -2.03 4.17 -8.43
C TRP A 195 -3.10 4.55 -9.46
N LEU A 196 -2.67 5.12 -10.59
CA LEU A 196 -3.55 5.56 -11.66
C LEU A 196 -4.40 4.40 -12.21
N TYR A 197 -3.79 3.22 -12.37
CA TYR A 197 -4.50 2.00 -12.73
C TYR A 197 -5.58 1.63 -11.70
N THR A 198 -5.27 1.60 -10.40
CA THR A 198 -6.23 1.17 -9.36
C THR A 198 -7.46 2.08 -9.30
N VAL A 199 -7.26 3.40 -9.40
CA VAL A 199 -8.35 4.39 -9.44
C VAL A 199 -9.18 4.24 -10.73
N ALA A 200 -8.52 4.07 -11.88
CA ALA A 200 -9.21 3.90 -13.16
C ALA A 200 -10.03 2.60 -13.20
N ALA A 201 -9.49 1.49 -12.69
CA ALA A 201 -10.19 0.21 -12.62
C ALA A 201 -11.37 0.23 -11.64
N GLY A 202 -11.27 1.00 -10.54
CA GLY A 202 -12.36 1.18 -9.56
C GLY A 202 -13.47 2.13 -10.02
N THR A 203 -13.18 3.01 -10.99
CA THR A 203 -14.06 4.13 -11.39
C THR A 203 -15.46 3.67 -11.80
N ALA A 204 -15.59 2.61 -12.62
CA ALA A 204 -16.91 2.17 -13.10
C ALA A 204 -17.83 1.76 -11.95
N LYS A 205 -17.30 1.04 -10.96
CA LYS A 205 -18.05 0.63 -9.76
C LYS A 205 -18.38 1.86 -8.91
N LEU A 206 -17.39 2.71 -8.64
CA LEU A 206 -17.59 3.88 -7.80
C LEU A 206 -18.56 4.89 -8.41
N MET A 207 -18.57 5.09 -9.72
CA MET A 207 -19.55 5.97 -10.37
C MET A 207 -21.01 5.55 -10.14
N VAL A 208 -21.26 4.23 -10.00
CA VAL A 208 -22.61 3.70 -9.73
C VAL A 208 -22.96 3.80 -8.25
N PHE A 209 -22.07 3.34 -7.37
CA PHE A 209 -22.39 3.17 -5.94
C PHE A 209 -22.03 4.38 -5.08
N ASN A 210 -21.05 5.19 -5.48
CA ASN A 210 -20.60 6.37 -4.74
C ASN A 210 -19.94 7.41 -5.69
N PRO A 211 -20.72 8.10 -6.52
CA PRO A 211 -20.19 9.00 -7.55
C PRO A 211 -19.39 10.16 -6.95
N LYS A 212 -19.77 10.65 -5.77
CA LYS A 212 -19.03 11.71 -5.06
C LYS A 212 -17.60 11.24 -4.73
N LEU A 213 -17.44 10.06 -4.15
CA LEU A 213 -16.13 9.48 -3.86
C LEU A 213 -15.32 9.27 -5.15
N CYS A 214 -15.97 8.81 -6.22
CA CYS A 214 -15.32 8.64 -7.53
C CYS A 214 -14.69 9.95 -8.04
N LEU A 215 -15.47 11.04 -8.06
CA LEU A 215 -14.98 12.34 -8.52
C LEU A 215 -13.83 12.85 -7.65
N ARG A 216 -13.91 12.63 -6.34
CA ARG A 216 -12.85 13.00 -5.40
C ARG A 216 -11.58 12.20 -5.57
N TYR A 217 -11.69 10.90 -5.84
CA TYR A 217 -10.54 10.08 -6.21
C TYR A 217 -9.84 10.59 -7.47
N GLN A 218 -10.62 10.93 -8.50
CA GLN A 218 -10.06 11.49 -9.73
C GLN A 218 -9.39 12.84 -9.48
N ALA A 219 -10.03 13.72 -8.70
CA ALA A 219 -9.45 15.03 -8.34
C ALA A 219 -8.16 14.89 -7.52
N PHE A 220 -8.15 14.01 -6.52
CA PHE A 220 -6.95 13.70 -5.73
C PHE A 220 -5.84 13.14 -6.63
N THR A 221 -6.17 12.21 -7.52
CA THR A 221 -5.20 11.58 -8.44
C THR A 221 -4.61 12.61 -9.40
N ARG A 222 -5.41 13.52 -9.94
CA ARG A 222 -4.91 14.63 -10.77
C ARG A 222 -3.91 15.50 -10.01
N CYS A 223 -4.23 15.85 -8.77
CA CYS A 223 -3.33 16.61 -7.90
C CYS A 223 -2.04 15.82 -7.65
N LEU A 224 -2.14 14.55 -7.26
CA LEU A 224 -1.01 13.67 -7.00
C LEU A 224 -0.07 13.58 -8.20
N LEU A 225 -0.59 13.29 -9.39
CA LEU A 225 0.23 13.10 -10.59
C LEU A 225 0.91 14.40 -11.03
N LYS A 226 0.20 15.53 -10.92
CA LYS A 226 0.77 16.84 -11.24
C LYS A 226 1.94 17.16 -10.30
N GLU A 227 1.73 17.06 -8.99
CA GLU A 227 2.78 17.35 -8.00
C GLU A 227 3.93 16.33 -8.10
N ALA A 228 3.64 15.06 -8.36
CA ALA A 228 4.66 14.02 -8.56
C ALA A 228 5.57 14.32 -9.75
N ALA A 229 5.00 14.80 -10.86
CA ALA A 229 5.78 15.20 -12.03
C ALA A 229 6.76 16.32 -11.68
N SER A 230 6.29 17.35 -10.97
CA SER A 230 7.13 18.47 -10.52
C SER A 230 8.21 18.05 -9.52
N VAL A 231 7.92 17.09 -8.65
CA VAL A 231 8.84 16.65 -7.58
C VAL A 231 9.92 15.69 -8.09
N PHE A 232 9.55 14.70 -8.90
CA PHE A 232 10.47 13.64 -9.31
C PHE A 232 11.12 13.91 -10.67
N PHE A 233 10.45 14.65 -11.56
CA PHE A 233 10.91 14.90 -12.93
C PHE A 233 10.66 16.35 -13.40
N PRO A 234 11.10 17.39 -12.66
CA PRO A 234 10.76 18.79 -12.96
C PRO A 234 11.16 19.25 -14.37
N ALA A 235 12.27 18.75 -14.91
CA ALA A 235 12.73 19.12 -16.25
C ALA A 235 12.01 18.34 -17.37
N ARG A 236 11.28 17.27 -17.04
CA ARG A 236 10.74 16.27 -17.98
C ARG A 236 9.36 15.77 -17.54
N GLU A 237 8.53 16.67 -17.02
CA GLU A 237 7.19 16.33 -16.48
C GLU A 237 6.34 15.53 -17.47
N HIS A 238 6.38 15.91 -18.76
CA HIS A 238 5.63 15.23 -19.82
C HIS A 238 6.06 13.76 -20.01
N LEU A 239 7.38 13.48 -20.00
CA LEU A 239 7.89 12.10 -20.13
C LEU A 239 7.50 11.27 -18.92
N PHE A 240 7.58 11.84 -17.72
CA PHE A 240 7.11 11.16 -16.51
C PHE A 240 5.63 10.77 -16.62
N LEU A 241 4.78 11.69 -17.07
CA LEU A 241 3.35 11.41 -17.25
C LEU A 241 3.09 10.36 -18.34
N GLU A 242 3.90 10.32 -19.41
CA GLU A 242 3.83 9.27 -20.43
C GLU A 242 4.21 7.90 -19.87
N GLU A 243 5.27 7.80 -19.06
CA GLU A 243 5.66 6.57 -18.36
C GLU A 243 4.55 6.10 -17.41
N VAL A 244 3.99 7.02 -16.61
CA VAL A 244 2.87 6.73 -15.70
C VAL A 244 1.65 6.18 -16.47
N ILE A 245 1.29 6.80 -17.61
CA ILE A 245 0.20 6.30 -18.47
C ILE A 245 0.53 4.89 -18.99
N MET A 246 1.76 4.68 -19.47
CA MET A 246 2.20 3.41 -20.04
C MET A 246 2.07 2.27 -19.01
N VAL A 247 2.59 2.49 -17.79
CA VAL A 247 2.48 1.54 -16.68
C VAL A 247 1.01 1.26 -16.36
N ALA A 248 0.19 2.31 -16.20
CA ALA A 248 -1.23 2.17 -15.87
C ALA A 248 -2.01 1.36 -16.93
N LEU A 249 -1.77 1.64 -18.22
CA LEU A 249 -2.39 0.91 -19.33
C LEU A 249 -1.95 -0.55 -19.38
N SER A 250 -0.67 -0.84 -19.13
CA SER A 250 -0.15 -2.22 -19.09
C SER A 250 -0.81 -3.04 -17.98
N HIS A 251 -1.00 -2.48 -16.78
CA HIS A 251 -1.79 -3.14 -15.73
C HIS A 251 -3.26 -3.36 -16.14
N LEU A 252 -3.87 -2.37 -16.81
CA LEU A 252 -5.25 -2.45 -17.27
C LEU A 252 -5.44 -3.52 -18.37
N ASP A 253 -4.47 -3.66 -19.28
CA ASP A 253 -4.50 -4.65 -20.36
C ASP A 253 -4.47 -6.09 -19.83
N ARG A 254 -3.91 -6.35 -18.65
CA ARG A 254 -4.01 -7.67 -17.99
C ARG A 254 -5.45 -8.05 -17.66
N LEU A 255 -6.34 -7.07 -17.46
CA LEU A 255 -7.76 -7.37 -17.21
C LEU A 255 -8.42 -7.94 -18.47
N LYS A 256 -8.00 -7.52 -19.68
CA LYS A 256 -8.53 -8.06 -20.95
C LYS A 256 -8.21 -9.54 -21.14
N LYS A 257 -6.98 -9.95 -20.81
CA LYS A 257 -6.47 -11.32 -21.04
C LYS A 257 -7.23 -12.41 -20.26
N LYS A 258 -8.22 -12.06 -19.43
CA LYS A 258 -9.00 -12.98 -18.60
C LYS A 258 -10.49 -13.07 -19.00
N SER A 259 -10.80 -12.86 -20.29
CA SER A 259 -12.03 -13.20 -21.04
C SER A 259 -13.36 -13.17 -20.24
N LYS A 260 -13.82 -11.98 -19.82
CA LYS A 260 -15.22 -11.77 -19.42
C LYS A 260 -15.65 -10.37 -19.87
N PHE A 261 -16.85 -10.20 -20.44
CA PHE A 261 -17.42 -8.92 -20.88
C PHE A 261 -17.25 -7.80 -19.84
N LYS A 262 -17.45 -8.12 -18.56
CA LYS A 262 -17.20 -7.22 -17.42
C LYS A 262 -15.79 -6.61 -17.40
N LYS A 263 -14.76 -7.36 -17.77
CA LYS A 263 -13.36 -6.88 -17.80
C LYS A 263 -13.06 -6.03 -19.02
N PHE A 264 -13.72 -6.29 -20.15
CA PHE A 264 -13.65 -5.42 -21.33
C PHE A 264 -14.26 -4.05 -21.03
N LEU A 265 -15.41 -4.00 -20.35
CA LEU A 265 -16.04 -2.76 -19.92
C LEU A 265 -15.14 -1.97 -18.95
N LEU A 266 -14.56 -2.64 -17.95
CA LEU A 266 -13.60 -2.02 -17.03
C LEU A 266 -12.37 -1.46 -17.75
N TYR A 267 -11.85 -2.18 -18.74
CA TYR A 267 -10.76 -1.70 -19.57
C TYR A 267 -11.14 -0.44 -20.38
N SER A 268 -12.28 -0.46 -21.08
CA SER A 268 -12.69 0.65 -21.95
C SER A 268 -12.95 1.93 -21.14
N ILE A 269 -13.62 1.81 -19.99
CA ILE A 269 -13.84 2.92 -19.06
C ILE A 269 -12.50 3.38 -18.48
N GLY A 270 -11.68 2.44 -17.98
CA GLY A 270 -10.39 2.75 -17.37
C GLY A 270 -9.46 3.51 -18.31
N LYS A 271 -9.36 3.10 -19.58
CA LYS A 271 -8.52 3.79 -20.59
C LYS A 271 -8.98 5.23 -20.82
N ARG A 272 -10.29 5.48 -20.87
CA ARG A 272 -10.83 6.84 -21.03
C ARG A 272 -10.55 7.69 -19.79
N VAL A 273 -10.70 7.10 -18.61
CA VAL A 273 -10.44 7.76 -17.33
C VAL A 273 -8.96 8.14 -17.19
N ILE A 274 -8.03 7.24 -17.53
CA ILE A 274 -6.59 7.49 -17.53
C ILE A 274 -6.26 8.73 -18.37
N LYS A 275 -6.73 8.77 -19.63
CA LYS A 275 -6.52 9.91 -20.53
C LYS A 275 -7.09 11.22 -19.97
N ASN A 276 -8.27 11.17 -19.34
CA ASN A 276 -8.92 12.33 -18.74
C ASN A 276 -8.28 12.82 -17.43
N MET A 277 -7.52 11.97 -16.73
CA MET A 277 -6.83 12.35 -15.49
C MET A 277 -5.46 12.95 -15.76
N VAL A 278 -4.72 12.44 -16.74
CA VAL A 278 -3.37 12.96 -17.05
C VAL A 278 -3.42 14.17 -17.99
N GLY A 279 -4.56 14.39 -18.65
CA GLY A 279 -4.75 15.51 -19.57
C GLY A 279 -4.04 15.25 -20.88
N SER A 280 -4.73 14.63 -21.84
CA SER A 280 -4.31 14.76 -23.23
C SER A 280 -4.55 16.22 -23.62
N LYS A 281 -3.48 17.01 -23.81
CA LYS A 281 -3.61 18.22 -24.64
C LYS A 281 -4.24 17.76 -25.97
N LYS A 282 -5.40 18.32 -26.28
CA LYS A 282 -5.88 18.33 -27.67
C LYS A 282 -4.95 19.22 -28.48
#